data_AF-A0A7U7JDP2-F1
#
_entry.id   AF-A0A7U7JDP2-F1
#
_cell.length_a   1.000
_cell.length_b   1.000
_cell.length_c   1.000
_cell.angle_alpha   90.00
_cell.angle_beta   90.00
_cell.angle_gamma   90.00
#
_symmetry.space_group_name_H-M   'P 1'
#
loop_
_entity.id
_entity.type
_entity.pdbx_description
1 polymer ?
#
loop_
_entity_poly.entity_id
_entity_poly.type
_entity_poly.pdbx_seq_one_letter_code
_entity_poly.pdbx_strand_id
1 'polypeptide(L)'
;MADDEILVITPFKAVRQRLQEYLPAKMVHGTIHTMQGKESAAVVLVLGGNTTSDSARNWAVSEPNLINVAATRAKRRVYVIGDIDDWRGRRLFCDAMDLLPLLQLPAAALPDLLVQK
;
A
#
# COMPACT_ATOMS: atom_id res chain seq x y z
N MET A 1 9.66 -18.81 -12.23
CA MET A 1 8.38 -18.54 -11.52
C MET A 1 8.69 -17.65 -10.33
N ALA A 2 8.68 -16.32 -10.49
CA ALA A 2 8.89 -15.35 -9.39
C ALA A 2 8.66 -13.89 -9.84
N ASP A 3 8.76 -13.61 -11.13
CA ASP A 3 8.84 -12.22 -11.59
C ASP A 3 7.52 -11.46 -11.59
N ASP A 4 6.34 -12.06 -11.48
CA ASP A 4 5.07 -11.30 -11.52
C ASP A 4 4.30 -11.30 -10.20
N GLU A 5 4.96 -11.65 -9.10
CA GLU A 5 4.36 -11.53 -7.78
C GLU A 5 4.10 -10.05 -7.46
N ILE A 6 2.96 -9.79 -6.80
CA ILE A 6 2.61 -8.48 -6.29
C ILE A 6 2.45 -8.59 -4.78
N LEU A 7 3.19 -7.76 -4.06
CA LEU A 7 3.14 -7.68 -2.61
C LEU A 7 2.27 -6.50 -2.17
N VAL A 8 1.29 -6.75 -1.30
CA VAL A 8 0.45 -5.71 -0.71
C VAL A 8 0.84 -5.52 0.76
N ILE A 9 1.29 -4.32 1.10
CA ILE A 9 1.77 -3.98 2.44
C ILE A 9 0.82 -2.96 3.06
N THR A 10 0.51 -3.12 4.35
CA THR A 10 -0.20 -2.08 5.12
C THR A 10 0.34 -1.99 6.54
N PRO A 11 0.48 -0.79 7.12
CA PRO A 11 0.79 -0.65 8.55
C PRO A 11 -0.40 -1.03 9.45
N PHE A 12 -1.62 -1.06 8.92
CA PHE A 12 -2.84 -1.19 9.72
C PHE A 12 -3.39 -2.61 9.73
N LYS A 13 -3.46 -3.21 10.91
CA LYS A 13 -4.02 -4.56 11.09
C LYS A 13 -5.45 -4.68 10.57
N ALA A 14 -6.28 -3.66 10.78
CA ALA A 14 -7.66 -3.63 10.30
C ALA A 14 -7.74 -3.64 8.76
N VAL A 15 -6.84 -2.93 8.07
CA VAL A 15 -6.73 -2.99 6.61
C VAL A 15 -6.28 -4.38 6.18
N ARG A 16 -5.24 -4.94 6.81
CA ARG A 16 -4.75 -6.29 6.51
C ARG A 16 -5.85 -7.35 6.59
N GLN A 17 -6.69 -7.30 7.61
CA GLN A 17 -7.78 -8.25 7.80
C GLN A 17 -8.77 -8.21 6.65
N ARG A 18 -9.11 -7.00 6.16
CA ARG A 18 -10.04 -6.84 5.05
C ARG A 18 -9.43 -7.11 3.68
N LEU A 19 -8.13 -6.93 3.50
CA LEU A 19 -7.46 -7.21 2.23
C LEU A 19 -7.73 -8.64 1.72
N GLN A 20 -7.90 -9.61 2.62
CA GLN A 20 -8.23 -10.99 2.25
C GLN A 20 -9.54 -11.13 1.45
N GLU A 21 -10.49 -10.21 1.65
CA GLU A 21 -11.78 -10.21 0.97
C GLU A 21 -11.70 -9.67 -0.47
N TYR A 22 -10.68 -8.85 -0.77
CA TYR A 22 -10.56 -8.12 -2.05
C TYR A 22 -9.40 -8.59 -2.92
N LEU A 23 -8.40 -9.23 -2.32
CA LEU A 23 -7.20 -9.62 -3.05
C LEU A 23 -7.34 -11.02 -3.67
N PRO A 24 -7.00 -11.19 -4.95
CA PRO A 24 -6.93 -12.50 -5.55
C PRO A 24 -5.83 -13.35 -4.90
N ALA A 25 -5.98 -14.67 -4.92
CA ALA A 25 -5.09 -15.62 -4.25
C ALA A 25 -3.60 -15.49 -4.63
N LYS A 26 -3.30 -14.94 -5.82
CA LYS A 26 -1.94 -14.72 -6.32
C LYS A 26 -1.19 -13.54 -5.66
N MET A 27 -1.88 -12.69 -4.90
CA MET A 27 -1.27 -11.53 -4.24
C MET A 27 -0.93 -11.85 -2.78
N VAL A 28 0.34 -11.70 -2.44
CA VAL A 28 0.79 -11.85 -1.05
C VAL A 28 0.55 -10.53 -0.31
N HIS A 29 0.01 -10.61 0.90
CA HIS A 29 -0.33 -9.43 1.68
C HIS A 29 0.07 -9.56 3.16
N GLY A 30 0.45 -8.46 3.78
CA GLY A 30 0.87 -8.45 5.18
C GLY A 30 1.16 -7.07 5.74
N THR A 31 1.61 -7.04 6.99
CA THR A 31 2.22 -5.84 7.59
C THR A 31 3.72 -5.81 7.32
N ILE A 32 4.35 -4.64 7.57
CA ILE A 32 5.82 -4.48 7.47
C ILE A 32 6.57 -5.63 8.14
N HIS A 33 6.18 -5.94 9.38
CA HIS A 33 6.82 -6.95 10.22
C HIS A 33 6.74 -8.36 9.62
N THR A 34 5.66 -8.66 8.89
CA THR A 34 5.46 -9.98 8.28
C THR A 34 6.13 -10.14 6.91
N MET A 35 6.57 -9.04 6.30
CA MET A 35 7.10 -9.01 4.92
C MET A 35 8.57 -8.58 4.88
N GLN A 36 9.27 -8.71 6.00
CA GLN A 36 10.69 -8.41 6.09
C GLN A 36 11.50 -9.39 5.22
N GLY A 37 12.37 -8.86 4.35
CA GLY A 37 13.25 -9.65 3.49
C GLY A 37 12.59 -10.21 2.22
N LYS A 38 11.30 -9.93 1.95
CA LYS A 38 10.62 -10.35 0.72
C LYS A 38 10.59 -9.22 -0.31
N GLU A 39 11.19 -9.44 -1.46
CA GLU A 39 11.08 -8.53 -2.60
C GLU A 39 10.07 -9.06 -3.61
N SER A 40 9.43 -8.16 -4.36
CA SER A 40 8.41 -8.49 -5.33
C SER A 40 8.53 -7.57 -6.55
N ALA A 41 7.95 -7.96 -7.68
CA ALA A 41 8.04 -7.10 -8.86
C ALA A 41 7.29 -5.79 -8.69
N ALA A 42 6.12 -5.86 -8.08
CA ALA A 42 5.38 -4.68 -7.66
C ALA A 42 5.04 -4.74 -6.18
N VAL A 43 5.08 -3.58 -5.54
CA VAL A 43 4.60 -3.39 -4.17
C VAL A 43 3.45 -2.39 -4.18
N VAL A 44 2.35 -2.74 -3.52
CA VAL A 44 1.20 -1.87 -3.28
C VAL A 44 1.15 -1.56 -1.78
N LEU A 45 1.44 -0.32 -1.40
CA LEU A 45 1.33 0.16 -0.04
C LEU A 45 -0.08 0.73 0.20
N VAL A 46 -0.85 0.12 1.08
CA VAL A 46 -2.20 0.55 1.44
C VAL A 46 -2.19 1.22 2.79
N LEU A 47 -2.34 2.55 2.80
CA LEU A 47 -2.28 3.41 3.97
C LEU A 47 -3.63 3.50 4.71
N GLY A 48 -4.75 3.14 4.09
CA GLY A 48 -6.09 3.35 4.66
C GLY A 48 -6.51 4.83 4.64
N GLY A 49 -7.75 5.10 5.09
CA GLY A 49 -8.40 6.41 4.84
C GLY A 49 -9.15 7.05 6.01
N ASN A 50 -9.40 6.33 7.12
CA ASN A 50 -10.12 6.93 8.24
C ASN A 50 -9.65 6.33 9.57
N THR A 51 -8.67 6.99 10.18
CA THR A 51 -8.42 6.85 11.62
C THR A 51 -8.76 8.19 12.22
N THR A 52 -9.85 8.25 12.99
CA THR A 52 -10.30 9.41 13.76
C THR A 52 -9.26 9.94 14.75
N SER A 53 -8.09 9.29 14.89
CA SER A 53 -6.97 9.76 15.69
C SER A 53 -5.72 10.00 14.85
N ASP A 54 -5.17 11.21 14.97
CA ASP A 54 -3.86 11.55 14.40
C ASP A 54 -2.74 10.65 14.94
N SER A 55 -2.91 10.10 16.14
CA SER A 55 -1.95 9.19 16.79
C SER A 55 -1.63 7.95 15.96
N ALA A 56 -2.63 7.35 15.30
CA ALA A 56 -2.42 6.14 14.48
C ALA A 56 -1.60 6.43 13.22
N ARG A 57 -1.77 7.63 12.64
CA ARG A 57 -1.03 8.08 11.45
C ARG A 57 0.36 8.56 11.81
N ASN A 58 0.50 9.27 12.92
CA ASN A 58 1.80 9.68 13.46
C ASN A 58 2.66 8.45 13.79
N TRP A 59 2.05 7.38 14.31
CA TRP A 59 2.73 6.09 14.47
C TRP A 59 3.15 5.48 13.12
N ALA A 60 2.29 5.51 12.10
CA ALA A 60 2.63 4.97 10.79
C ALA A 60 3.85 5.65 10.15
N VAL A 61 4.08 6.93 10.46
CA VAL A 61 5.23 7.71 9.96
C VAL A 61 6.40 7.80 10.94
N SER A 62 6.32 7.19 12.13
CA SER A 62 7.36 7.35 13.16
C SER A 62 8.60 6.50 12.89
N GLU A 63 8.43 5.19 12.64
CA GLU A 63 9.47 4.24 12.23
C GLU A 63 8.88 2.81 12.16
N PRO A 64 9.38 1.91 11.29
CA PRO A 64 10.29 2.17 10.18
C PRO A 64 9.60 3.01 9.08
N ASN A 65 10.40 3.75 8.30
CA ASN A 65 9.87 4.57 7.21
C ASN A 65 9.13 3.69 6.18
N LEU A 66 7.80 3.69 6.25
CA LEU A 66 6.90 2.86 5.45
C LEU A 66 7.14 2.98 3.95
N ILE A 67 7.36 4.20 3.45
CA ILE A 67 7.57 4.41 2.03
C ILE A 67 8.92 3.82 1.59
N ASN A 68 9.96 3.95 2.43
CA ASN A 68 11.26 3.31 2.15
C ASN A 68 11.15 1.79 2.15
N VAL A 69 10.36 1.21 3.07
CA VAL A 69 10.07 -0.23 3.06
C VAL A 69 9.38 -0.61 1.76
N ALA A 70 8.33 0.10 1.34
CA ALA A 70 7.64 -0.23 0.08
C ALA A 70 8.59 -0.10 -1.14
N ALA A 71 9.37 0.98 -1.20
CA ALA A 71 10.32 1.26 -2.28
C ALA A 71 11.43 0.21 -2.38
N THR A 72 12.07 -0.14 -1.27
CA THR A 72 13.18 -1.11 -1.27
C THR A 72 12.75 -2.56 -1.47
N ARG A 73 11.45 -2.86 -1.40
CA ARG A 73 10.90 -4.21 -1.66
C ARG A 73 10.38 -4.36 -3.10
N ALA A 74 10.20 -3.25 -3.82
CA ALA A 74 9.74 -3.26 -5.20
C ALA A 74 10.93 -3.33 -6.17
N LYS A 75 10.95 -4.36 -7.01
CA LYS A 75 11.96 -4.49 -8.07
C LYS A 75 11.66 -3.64 -9.30
N ARG A 76 10.37 -3.37 -9.57
CA ARG A 76 9.93 -2.64 -10.77
C ARG A 76 8.99 -1.47 -10.47
N ARG A 77 7.97 -1.66 -9.62
CA ARG A 77 6.93 -0.64 -9.40
C ARG A 77 6.48 -0.54 -7.94
N VAL A 78 6.25 0.68 -7.49
CA VAL A 78 5.56 0.99 -6.23
C VAL A 78 4.25 1.69 -6.55
N TYR A 79 3.18 1.27 -5.89
CA TYR A 79 1.90 1.95 -5.84
C TYR A 79 1.58 2.29 -4.39
N VAL A 80 0.99 3.46 -4.17
CA VAL A 80 0.50 3.86 -2.85
C VAL A 80 -0.98 4.19 -2.95
N ILE A 81 -1.77 3.61 -2.05
CA ILE A 81 -3.21 3.82 -1.96
C ILE A 81 -3.51 4.48 -0.61
N GLY A 82 -4.04 5.70 -0.65
CA GLY A 82 -4.40 6.48 0.52
C GLY A 82 -5.03 7.82 0.12
N ASP A 83 -5.53 8.55 1.12
CA ASP A 83 -6.00 9.93 0.95
C ASP A 83 -4.82 10.89 0.78
N ILE A 84 -4.61 11.38 -0.45
CA ILE A 84 -3.43 12.19 -0.77
C ILE A 84 -3.35 13.49 0.04
N ASP A 85 -4.50 14.12 0.33
CA ASP A 85 -4.53 15.41 1.03
C ASP A 85 -4.18 15.21 2.51
N ASP A 86 -4.60 14.09 3.09
CA ASP A 86 -4.23 13.73 4.46
C ASP A 86 -2.75 13.29 4.59
N TRP A 87 -2.25 12.47 3.66
CA TRP A 87 -0.90 11.93 3.76
C TRP A 87 0.18 12.93 3.33
N ARG A 88 -0.12 13.89 2.44
CA ARG A 88 0.83 14.93 1.99
C ARG A 88 1.35 15.79 3.14
N GLY A 89 0.53 16.06 4.15
CA GLY A 89 0.91 16.88 5.30
C GLY A 89 1.83 16.19 6.32
N ARG A 90 2.15 14.90 6.13
CA ARG A 90 2.87 14.09 7.12
C ARG A 90 4.32 13.90 6.74
N ARG A 91 5.21 13.99 7.73
CA ARG A 91 6.66 13.80 7.57
C ARG A 91 6.93 12.46 6.86
N LEU A 92 7.92 12.42 5.96
CA LEU A 92 8.32 11.27 5.14
C LEU A 92 7.35 10.90 4.01
N PHE A 93 6.10 11.38 4.05
CA PHE A 93 5.11 11.16 2.98
C PHE A 93 4.92 12.38 2.08
N CYS A 94 5.26 13.59 2.55
CA CYS A 94 5.22 14.81 1.72
C CYS A 94 5.93 14.62 0.37
N ASP A 95 7.20 14.26 0.39
CA ASP A 95 8.00 14.10 -0.83
C ASP A 95 7.49 12.93 -1.69
N ALA A 96 7.10 11.83 -1.05
CA ALA A 96 6.58 10.66 -1.75
C ALA A 96 5.27 10.96 -2.49
N MET A 97 4.37 11.72 -1.86
CA MET A 97 3.08 12.10 -2.46
C MET A 97 3.25 13.12 -3.59
N ASP A 98 4.32 13.92 -3.56
CA ASP A 98 4.62 14.86 -4.63
C ASP A 98 5.40 14.21 -5.80
N LEU A 99 6.23 13.20 -5.52
CA LEU A 99 7.02 12.48 -6.52
C LEU A 99 6.23 11.39 -7.26
N LEU A 100 5.25 10.76 -6.60
CA LEU A 100 4.46 9.70 -7.21
C LEU A 100 3.33 10.31 -8.06
N PRO A 101 3.25 9.99 -9.36
CA PRO A 101 2.18 10.51 -10.20
C PRO A 101 0.83 9.93 -9.78
N LEU A 102 -0.21 10.77 -9.77
CA LEU A 102 -1.58 10.31 -9.56
C LEU A 102 -1.99 9.40 -10.71
N LEU A 103 -2.30 8.14 -10.38
CA LEU A 103 -2.79 7.18 -11.35
C LEU A 103 -4.32 7.30 -11.46
N GLN A 104 -4.80 7.81 -12.59
CA GLN A 104 -6.22 7.75 -12.92
C GLN A 104 -6.56 6.35 -13.46
N LEU A 105 -7.28 5.56 -12.67
CA LEU A 105 -7.82 4.29 -13.13
C LEU A 105 -9.17 4.54 -13.82
N PRO A 106 -9.35 4.12 -15.09
CA PRO A 106 -10.64 4.29 -15.76
C PRO A 106 -11.72 3.54 -14.99
N ALA A 107 -12.83 4.22 -14.67
CA ALA A 107 -13.92 3.68 -13.87
C ALA A 107 -14.49 2.35 -14.41
N ALA A 108 -14.42 2.15 -15.73
CA ALA A 108 -14.86 0.93 -16.42
C ALA A 108 -13.98 -0.31 -16.13
N ALA A 109 -12.77 -0.16 -15.58
CA ALA A 109 -11.86 -1.29 -15.28
C ALA A 109 -12.11 -1.94 -13.92
N LEU A 110 -12.96 -1.34 -13.07
CA LEU A 110 -13.24 -1.79 -11.70
C LEU A 110 -14.41 -2.77 -11.54
N PRO A 111 -15.54 -2.67 -12.27
CA PRO A 111 -16.67 -3.58 -12.08
C PRO A 111 -16.32 -5.03 -12.41
N ASP A 112 -15.59 -5.29 -13.50
CA ASP A 112 -15.27 -6.66 -13.92
C ASP A 112 -14.23 -7.34 -13.01
N LEU A 113 -13.43 -6.58 -12.26
CA LEU A 113 -12.44 -7.12 -11.32
C LEU A 113 -13.05 -7.52 -9.97
N LEU A 114 -14.16 -6.89 -9.57
CA LEU A 114 -14.85 -7.12 -8.30
C LEU A 114 -16.04 -8.08 -8.42
N VAL A 115 -16.47 -8.41 -9.64
CA VAL A 115 -17.59 -9.32 -9.93
C VAL A 115 -17.13 -10.78 -10.10
N GLN A 116 -15.83 -11.06 -10.12
CA GLN A 116 -15.32 -12.44 -10.05
C GLN A 116 -15.42 -12.96 -8.62
N LYS A 117 -16.63 -13.38 -8.26
CA LYS A 117 -16.99 -14.09 -7.04
C LYS A 117 -16.78 -15.59 -7.20
#